data_AF-A0A8T3RDT2-F1
#
_entry.id   AF-A0A8T3RDT2-F1
#
_cell.length_a   1.000
_cell.length_b   1.000
_cell.length_c   1.000
_cell.angle_alpha   90.00
_cell.angle_beta   90.00
_cell.angle_gamma   90.00
#
_symmetry.space_group_name_H-M   'P 1'
#
loop_
_entity.id
_entity.type
_entity.pdbx_description
1 polymer ?
#
loop_
_entity_poly.entity_id
_entity_poly.type
_entity_poly.pdbx_seq_one_letter_code
_entity_poly.pdbx_strand_id
1 'polypeptide(L)'
;ETLAAEGYNLQSVGGSGIEGPGEFVFALDEESHDDSEACRQFLLKKGYSDVVVVEPEVCWVKDERGALAECVGRIRGSGRLIQEMFVGAARNGEVPVAFTTIELTKRSAGSKGKNTR
;
A
#
# COMPACT_ATOMS: atom_id res chain seq x y z
N GLU A 1 -17.86 8.28 -7.29
CA GLU A 1 -18.57 9.58 -7.34
C GLU A 1 -18.11 10.53 -6.24
N THR A 2 -18.10 10.12 -4.98
CA THR A 2 -17.74 10.97 -3.83
C THR A 2 -16.35 11.62 -3.92
N LEU A 3 -15.31 10.85 -4.31
CA LEU A 3 -13.93 11.38 -4.42
C LEU A 3 -13.79 12.39 -5.57
N ALA A 4 -14.34 12.05 -6.76
CA ALA A 4 -14.31 12.94 -7.91
C ALA A 4 -15.07 14.27 -7.68
N ALA A 5 -16.16 14.24 -6.90
CA ALA A 5 -16.91 15.44 -6.56
C ALA A 5 -16.11 16.46 -5.71
N GLU A 6 -15.10 16.00 -4.97
CA GLU A 6 -14.18 16.86 -4.23
C GLU A 6 -12.87 17.14 -4.99
N GLY A 7 -12.78 16.72 -6.25
CA GLY A 7 -11.61 16.95 -7.09
C GLY A 7 -10.47 15.95 -6.87
N TYR A 8 -10.67 14.86 -6.11
CA TYR A 8 -9.64 13.82 -5.99
C TYR A 8 -9.59 12.93 -7.23
N ASN A 9 -8.40 12.84 -7.82
CA ASN A 9 -8.09 11.87 -8.86
C ASN A 9 -7.28 10.69 -8.28
N LEU A 10 -7.45 9.49 -8.85
CA LEU A 10 -6.83 8.26 -8.35
C LEU A 10 -5.72 7.78 -9.28
N GLN A 11 -4.56 7.44 -8.74
CA GLN A 11 -3.44 6.85 -9.47
C GLN A 11 -3.50 5.31 -9.50
N SER A 12 -3.97 4.72 -8.40
CA SER A 12 -4.13 3.28 -8.26
C SER A 12 -5.31 2.97 -7.35
N VAL A 13 -5.89 1.79 -7.56
CA VAL A 13 -6.95 1.24 -6.71
C VAL A 13 -6.71 -0.25 -6.51
N GLY A 14 -7.20 -0.77 -5.39
CA GLY A 14 -7.24 -2.18 -5.10
C GLY A 14 -8.01 -2.46 -3.82
N GLY A 15 -7.72 -3.61 -3.23
CA GLY A 15 -8.43 -4.12 -2.07
C GLY A 15 -9.14 -5.44 -2.39
N SER A 16 -10.03 -5.85 -1.50
CA SER A 16 -10.73 -7.12 -1.57
C SER A 16 -12.16 -6.95 -1.07
N GLY A 17 -13.11 -7.74 -1.58
CA GLY A 17 -14.50 -7.68 -1.09
C GLY A 17 -15.15 -6.30 -1.23
N ILE A 18 -14.90 -5.58 -2.33
CA ILE A 18 -15.30 -4.18 -2.56
C ILE A 18 -16.82 -3.97 -2.47
N GLU A 19 -17.62 -4.95 -2.90
CA GLU A 19 -19.10 -4.91 -2.79
C GLU A 19 -19.61 -5.54 -1.47
N GLY A 20 -18.71 -5.84 -0.54
CA GLY A 20 -19.01 -6.52 0.72
C GLY A 20 -18.25 -5.91 1.90
N PRO A 21 -18.00 -6.68 2.98
CA PRO A 21 -17.32 -6.19 4.18
C PRO A 21 -15.80 -6.13 4.03
N GLY A 22 -15.31 -5.99 2.81
CA GLY A 22 -13.89 -5.99 2.51
C GLY A 22 -13.25 -4.61 2.65
N GLU A 23 -12.10 -4.46 2.02
CA GLU A 23 -11.29 -3.25 2.04
C GLU A 23 -11.23 -2.61 0.66
N PHE A 24 -11.25 -1.27 0.64
CA PHE A 24 -10.98 -0.48 -0.55
C PHE A 24 -9.73 0.38 -0.31
N VAL A 25 -8.68 0.13 -1.10
CA VAL A 25 -7.39 0.82 -1.02
C VAL A 25 -7.19 1.62 -2.30
N PHE A 26 -6.69 2.83 -2.19
CA PHE A 26 -6.37 3.66 -3.35
C PHE A 26 -5.20 4.59 -3.05
N ALA A 27 -4.51 5.02 -4.11
CA ALA A 27 -3.56 6.12 -4.07
C ALA A 27 -4.12 7.31 -4.83
N LEU A 28 -3.93 8.50 -4.27
CA LEU A 28 -4.21 9.75 -4.97
C LEU A 28 -3.17 9.96 -6.08
N ASP A 29 -3.58 10.68 -7.13
CA ASP A 29 -2.65 11.19 -8.15
C ASP A 29 -1.59 12.11 -7.54
N GLU A 30 -0.43 12.24 -8.18
CA GLU A 30 0.72 13.01 -7.68
C GLU A 30 0.35 14.47 -7.39
N GLU A 31 -0.58 15.04 -8.17
CA GLU A 31 -1.08 16.41 -7.99
C GLU A 31 -1.90 16.60 -6.71
N SER A 32 -2.33 15.50 -6.07
CA SER A 32 -3.13 15.49 -4.84
C SER A 32 -2.48 14.65 -3.72
N HIS A 33 -1.23 14.20 -3.88
CA HIS A 33 -0.59 13.29 -2.93
C HIS A 33 -0.47 13.90 -1.53
N ASP A 34 -0.14 15.19 -1.44
CA ASP A 34 -0.01 15.92 -0.17
C ASP A 34 -1.36 16.13 0.54
N ASP A 35 -2.48 15.88 -0.13
CA ASP A 35 -3.84 15.99 0.41
C ASP A 35 -4.35 14.68 1.04
N SER A 36 -3.51 13.66 1.20
CA SER A 36 -3.92 12.34 1.71
C SER A 36 -4.61 12.42 3.08
N GLU A 37 -4.14 13.27 3.99
CA GLU A 37 -4.81 13.47 5.29
C GLU A 37 -6.14 14.25 5.14
N ALA A 38 -6.20 15.25 4.26
CA ALA A 38 -7.44 15.96 3.97
C ALA A 38 -8.51 15.03 3.37
N CYS A 39 -8.10 14.14 2.46
CA CYS A 39 -8.94 13.12 1.86
C CYS A 39 -9.46 12.14 2.92
N ARG A 40 -8.59 11.69 3.84
CA ARG A 40 -9.00 10.88 4.98
C ARG A 40 -10.08 11.57 5.83
N GLN A 41 -9.86 12.83 6.20
CA GLN A 41 -10.85 13.59 6.99
C GLN A 41 -12.18 13.75 6.25
N PHE A 42 -12.13 13.98 4.95
CA PHE A 42 -13.30 14.04 4.09
C PHE A 42 -14.08 12.71 4.08
N LEU A 43 -13.40 11.58 3.90
CA LEU A 43 -14.03 10.25 3.91
C LEU A 43 -14.68 9.94 5.26
N LEU A 44 -14.00 10.24 6.37
CA LEU A 44 -14.56 10.11 7.72
C LEU A 44 -15.84 10.94 7.87
N LYS A 45 -15.85 12.18 7.36
CA LYS A 45 -17.04 13.05 7.36
C LYS A 45 -18.19 12.52 6.50
N LYS A 46 -17.89 11.75 5.45
CA LYS A 46 -18.89 11.08 4.60
C LYS A 46 -19.42 9.76 5.20
N GLY A 47 -18.93 9.36 6.37
CA GLY A 47 -19.41 8.19 7.10
C GLY A 47 -18.65 6.90 6.81
N TYR A 48 -17.52 6.97 6.09
CA TYR A 48 -16.61 5.82 5.99
C TYR A 48 -15.93 5.60 7.35
N SER A 49 -15.85 4.34 7.80
CA SER A 49 -15.13 3.96 9.02
C SER A 49 -13.72 3.48 8.70
N ASP A 50 -12.86 3.45 9.72
CA ASP A 50 -11.53 2.81 9.67
C ASP A 50 -10.60 3.32 8.54
N VAL A 51 -10.80 4.58 8.12
CA VAL A 51 -9.97 5.22 7.09
C VAL A 51 -8.58 5.51 7.66
N VAL A 52 -7.58 4.80 7.14
CA VAL A 52 -6.17 4.94 7.50
C VAL A 52 -5.36 5.47 6.33
N VAL A 53 -4.41 6.36 6.62
CA VAL A 53 -3.38 6.76 5.66
C VAL A 53 -2.16 5.90 5.96
N VAL A 54 -1.65 5.23 4.93
CA VAL A 54 -0.43 4.43 4.99
C VAL A 54 0.57 5.03 4.03
N GLU A 55 1.85 4.98 4.38
CA GLU A 55 2.94 5.32 3.47
C GLU A 55 3.42 4.03 2.79
N PRO A 56 3.09 3.80 1.51
CA PRO A 56 3.52 2.60 0.81
C PRO A 56 4.96 2.72 0.30
N GLU A 57 5.61 1.58 0.11
CA GLU A 57 6.81 1.54 -0.72
C GLU A 57 6.38 1.54 -2.19
N VAL A 58 6.85 2.50 -2.98
CA VAL A 58 6.46 2.65 -4.39
C VAL A 58 7.63 2.35 -5.32
N CYS A 59 7.34 1.62 -6.40
CA CYS A 59 8.21 1.43 -7.54
C CYS A 59 7.53 1.93 -8.80
N TRP A 60 8.24 2.70 -9.62
CA TRP A 60 7.85 2.98 -10.99
C TRP A 60 8.53 1.95 -11.88
N VAL A 61 7.76 0.98 -12.39
CA VAL A 61 8.29 -0.14 -13.18
C VAL A 61 8.13 0.15 -14.67
N LYS A 62 9.20 -0.03 -15.43
CA LYS A 62 9.13 0.03 -16.89
C LYS A 62 8.36 -1.18 -17.44
N ASP A 63 7.73 -1.00 -18.59
CA ASP A 63 7.13 -2.10 -19.35
C ASP A 63 8.21 -2.95 -20.05
N GLU A 64 9.03 -3.62 -19.23
CA GLU A 64 10.08 -4.53 -19.67
C GLU A 64 10.14 -5.78 -18.79
N ARG A 65 10.62 -6.87 -19.40
CA ARG A 65 10.70 -8.16 -18.71
C ARG A 65 11.65 -8.06 -17.52
N GLY A 66 11.12 -8.30 -16.33
CA GLY A 66 11.91 -8.40 -15.09
C GLY A 66 11.86 -7.16 -14.20
N ALA A 67 11.40 -6.01 -14.69
CA ALA A 67 11.34 -4.76 -13.91
C ALA A 67 10.58 -4.91 -12.58
N LEU A 68 9.42 -5.60 -12.60
CA LEU A 68 8.67 -5.89 -11.37
C LEU A 68 9.44 -6.82 -10.42
N ALA A 69 10.15 -7.81 -10.95
CA ALA A 69 10.92 -8.76 -10.15
C ALA A 69 12.09 -8.07 -9.42
N GLU A 70 12.74 -7.10 -10.07
CA GLU A 70 13.80 -6.28 -9.47
C GLU A 70 13.26 -5.44 -8.30
N CYS A 71 12.12 -4.77 -8.50
CA CYS A 71 11.44 -4.03 -7.44
C CYS A 71 11.09 -4.92 -6.23
N VAL A 72 10.46 -6.07 -6.48
CA VAL A 72 10.12 -7.06 -5.43
C VAL A 72 11.38 -7.54 -4.70
N GLY A 73 12.47 -7.78 -5.45
CA GLY A 73 13.77 -8.17 -4.90
C GLY A 73 14.33 -7.13 -3.93
N ARG A 74 14.26 -5.83 -4.29
CA ARG A 74 14.69 -4.72 -3.44
C ARG A 74 13.90 -4.65 -2.12
N ILE A 75 12.58 -4.78 -2.20
CA ILE A 75 11.72 -4.73 -1.00
C ILE A 75 12.03 -5.92 -0.08
N ARG A 76 12.11 -7.13 -0.62
CA ARG A 76 12.48 -8.33 0.15
C ARG A 76 13.89 -8.23 0.74
N GLY A 77 14.83 -7.61 0.02
CA GLY A 77 16.18 -7.33 0.48
C GLY A 77 16.25 -6.44 1.72
N SER A 78 15.22 -5.62 1.98
CA SER A 78 15.12 -4.81 3.21
C SER A 78 14.73 -5.61 4.46
N GLY A 79 14.47 -6.92 4.32
CA GLY A 79 14.05 -7.79 5.42
C GLY A 79 12.55 -7.73 5.74
N ARG A 80 11.76 -7.04 4.91
CA ARG A 80 10.30 -6.95 5.02
C ARG A 80 9.62 -7.96 4.11
N LEU A 81 8.42 -8.40 4.50
CA LEU A 81 7.55 -9.21 3.65
C LEU A 81 6.52 -8.32 2.99
N ILE A 82 6.31 -8.52 1.69
CA ILE A 82 5.22 -7.90 0.95
C ILE A 82 3.92 -8.53 1.42
N GLN A 83 3.01 -7.72 1.94
CA GLN A 83 1.67 -8.14 2.33
C GLN A 83 0.71 -7.99 1.14
N GLU A 84 0.72 -6.81 0.51
CA GLU A 84 -0.14 -6.51 -0.64
C GLU A 84 0.63 -5.72 -1.69
N MET A 85 0.10 -5.76 -2.91
CA MET A 85 0.64 -5.09 -4.07
C MET A 85 -0.51 -4.45 -4.86
N PHE A 86 -0.36 -3.17 -5.16
CA PHE A 86 -1.33 -2.37 -5.88
C PHE A 86 -0.69 -1.86 -7.17
N VAL A 87 -1.33 -2.10 -8.31
CA VAL A 87 -0.83 -1.70 -9.63
C VAL A 87 -1.69 -0.55 -10.12
N GLY A 88 -1.06 0.59 -10.39
CA GLY A 88 -1.75 1.77 -10.91
C GLY A 88 -1.72 1.89 -12.43
N ALA A 89 -2.30 2.98 -12.92
CA ALA A 89 -2.28 3.30 -14.34
C ALA A 89 -0.88 3.76 -14.80
N ALA A 90 -0.48 3.34 -16.00
CA ALA A 90 0.79 3.75 -16.58
C ALA A 90 0.85 5.27 -16.81
N ARG A 91 1.98 5.89 -16.46
CA ARG A 91 2.27 7.31 -16.69
C ARG A 91 3.72 7.45 -17.13
N ASN A 92 3.98 8.29 -18.14
CA ASN A 92 5.32 8.53 -18.67
C ASN A 92 6.10 7.26 -19.08
N GLY A 93 5.41 6.19 -19.49
CA GLY A 93 6.02 4.92 -19.89
C GLY A 93 6.37 3.98 -18.71
N GLU A 94 5.99 4.33 -17.49
CA GLU A 94 6.20 3.52 -16.29
C GLU A 94 4.86 3.21 -15.61
N VAL A 95 4.79 2.08 -14.92
CA VAL A 95 3.63 1.63 -14.15
C VAL A 95 3.96 1.81 -12.67
N PRO A 96 3.18 2.58 -11.89
CA PRO A 96 3.38 2.66 -10.46
C PRO A 96 2.89 1.37 -9.80
N VAL A 97 3.73 0.80 -8.95
CA VAL A 97 3.43 -0.37 -8.13
C VAL A 97 3.72 -0.03 -6.68
N ALA A 98 2.67 0.00 -5.88
CA ALA A 98 2.73 0.27 -4.44
C ALA A 98 2.66 -1.03 -3.65
N PHE A 99 3.43 -1.11 -2.56
CA PHE A 99 3.51 -2.29 -1.70
C PHE A 99 3.26 -1.89 -0.25
N THR A 100 2.37 -2.63 0.41
CA THR A 100 2.31 -2.66 1.88
C THR A 100 3.20 -3.80 2.37
N THR A 101 3.88 -3.56 3.49
CA THR A 101 4.86 -4.51 4.00
C THR A 101 4.71 -4.72 5.49
N ILE A 102 5.05 -5.92 5.94
CA ILE A 102 5.12 -6.26 7.37
C ILE A 102 6.55 -6.62 7.74
N GLU A 103 6.95 -6.23 8.95
CA GLU A 103 8.22 -6.67 9.50
C GLU A 103 8.16 -8.15 9.86
N LEU A 104 9.19 -8.89 9.45
CA LEU A 104 9.46 -10.18 10.08
C LEU A 104 9.85 -9.89 11.52
N THR A 105 8.91 -10.05 12.45
CA THR A 105 9.26 -10.11 13.87
C THR A 105 10.34 -11.18 14.00
N LYS A 106 11.55 -10.75 14.39
CA LYS A 106 12.62 -11.67 14.77
C LYS A 106 12.02 -12.58 15.81
N ARG A 107 11.76 -13.85 15.48
CA ARG A 107 11.42 -14.85 16.49
C ARG A 107 12.50 -14.78 17.54
N SER A 108 12.16 -14.25 18.71
CA SER A 108 13.03 -14.24 19.88
C SER A 108 13.53 -15.66 20.04
N ALA A 109 14.83 -15.87 19.88
CA ALA A 109 15.47 -17.15 20.17
C ALA A 109 15.00 -17.57 21.57
N GLY A 110 14.33 -18.72 21.63
CA GLY A 110 13.66 -19.19 22.83
C GLY A 110 14.57 -19.08 24.05
N SER A 111 14.07 -18.43 25.10
CA SER A 111 14.65 -18.53 26.44
C SER A 111 14.83 -20.00 26.76
N LYS A 112 16.08 -20.48 26.78
CA LYS A 112 16.43 -21.76 27.38
C LYS A 112 16.12 -21.63 28.86
N GLY A 113 14.92 -22.06 29.26
CA GLY A 113 14.63 -22.39 30.65
C GLY A 113 15.61 -23.45 31.11
N LYS A 114 16.68 -23.03 31.81
CA LYS A 114 17.50 -23.92 32.62
C LYS A 114 16.64 -24.31 33.82
N ASN A 115 16.02 -25.48 33.70
CA ASN A 115 15.42 -26.19 34.80
C ASN A 115 16.58 -26.85 35.58
N THR A 116 16.92 -26.34 36.75
CA THR A 116 17.74 -27.08 37.73
C THR A 116 17.00 -27.11 39.05
N ARG A 117 16.75 -28.35 39.47
CA ARG A 117 16.12 -28.79 40.72
C ARG A 117 16.79 -28.22 41.96
#